data_AF-A0A496XV89-F1
#
_entry.id   AF-A0A496XV89-F1
#
_cell.length_a   1.000
_cell.length_b   1.000
_cell.length_c   1.000
_cell.angle_alpha   90.00
_cell.angle_beta   90.00
_cell.angle_gamma   90.00
#
_symmetry.space_group_name_H-M   'P 1'
#
loop_
_entity.id
_entity.type
_entity.pdbx_description
1 polymer ?
#
loop_
_entity_poly.entity_id
_entity_poly.type
_entity_poly.pdbx_seq_one_letter_code
_entity_poly.pdbx_strand_id
1 'polypeptide(L)'
;MKKIIISTLLSIFAVFALVGCGEKETKQEKVAYKYTTVQVYEQACIKCHGKHGEGNPEKKTPALNDRTPAEMAQDLYDVKNGGTGFGGSGTDHEIMEHNMKKLIDKGYDYDIDSMAEFLSYLAKNQ
;
A
#
# COMPACT_ATOMS: atom_id res chain seq x y z
N MET A 1 -11.24 15.01 72.44
CA MET A 1 -12.39 15.71 71.87
C MET A 1 -11.93 16.63 70.73
N LYS A 2 -12.16 16.24 69.48
CA LYS A 2 -12.60 17.12 68.39
C LYS A 2 -12.90 16.23 67.19
N LYS A 3 -14.20 16.10 66.90
CA LYS A 3 -14.77 15.43 65.74
C LYS A 3 -14.78 16.46 64.60
N ILE A 4 -14.25 16.11 63.44
CA ILE A 4 -14.46 16.82 62.16
C ILE A 4 -14.83 15.69 61.17
N ILE A 5 -16.12 15.37 61.04
CA ILE A 5 -17.05 15.82 59.98
C ILE A 5 -16.45 15.50 58.60
N ILE A 6 -16.65 14.29 58.09
CA ILE A 6 -17.66 13.94 57.05
C ILE A 6 -17.69 14.95 55.90
N SER A 7 -17.09 14.59 54.78
CA SER A 7 -17.77 14.67 53.48
C SER A 7 -17.13 13.67 52.53
N THR A 8 -17.87 12.58 52.35
CA THR A 8 -17.88 11.69 51.18
C THR A 8 -17.42 12.39 49.89
N LEU A 9 -16.25 12.01 49.39
CA LEU A 9 -15.98 11.94 47.95
C LEU A 9 -15.78 10.47 47.64
N LEU A 10 -16.94 9.87 47.38
CA LEU A 10 -17.20 8.69 46.57
C LEU A 10 -16.02 8.38 45.63
N SER A 11 -15.50 7.14 45.71
CA SER A 11 -15.34 6.22 44.56
C SER A 11 -14.47 6.72 43.39
N ILE A 12 -13.42 6.08 42.89
CA ILE A 12 -13.06 4.67 42.72
C ILE A 12 -11.55 4.71 42.43
N PHE A 13 -10.72 4.14 43.29
CA PHE A 13 -9.33 3.79 42.96
C PHE A 13 -9.20 2.27 43.06
N ALA A 14 -9.99 1.57 42.25
CA ALA A 14 -10.02 0.11 42.26
C ALA A 14 -10.45 -0.47 40.90
N VAL A 15 -10.00 0.09 39.77
CA VAL A 15 -10.06 -0.62 38.47
C VAL A 15 -8.90 -0.16 37.58
N PHE A 16 -7.67 -0.60 37.87
CA PHE A 16 -6.56 -0.52 36.90
C PHE A 16 -5.91 -1.89 36.69
N ALA A 17 -6.72 -2.96 36.80
CA ALA A 17 -6.26 -4.34 36.64
C ALA A 17 -7.01 -5.12 35.56
N LEU A 18 -7.81 -4.47 34.68
CA LEU A 18 -8.51 -5.14 33.57
C LEU A 18 -8.63 -4.28 32.29
N VAL A 19 -7.70 -3.38 32.02
CA VAL A 19 -7.52 -2.86 30.65
C VAL A 19 -6.42 -3.68 29.98
N GLY A 20 -6.72 -4.96 29.79
CA GLY A 20 -6.10 -5.71 28.71
C GLY A 20 -6.63 -5.13 27.41
N CYS A 21 -6.03 -4.02 26.95
CA CYS A 21 -6.02 -3.73 25.52
C CYS A 21 -5.24 -4.89 24.91
N GLY A 22 -5.96 -5.94 24.53
CA GLY A 22 -5.42 -6.94 23.63
C GLY A 22 -4.95 -6.17 22.41
N GLU A 23 -3.64 -6.09 22.23
CA GLU A 23 -3.04 -5.81 20.95
C GLU A 23 -3.54 -6.93 20.05
N LYS A 24 -4.62 -6.64 19.32
CA LYS A 24 -5.01 -7.48 18.20
C LYS A 24 -3.92 -7.24 17.20
N GLU A 25 -2.85 -8.02 17.28
CA GLU A 25 -1.96 -8.23 16.17
C GLU A 25 -2.86 -8.62 15.00
N THR A 26 -3.08 -7.68 14.10
CA THR A 26 -3.76 -7.92 12.84
C THR A 26 -2.87 -8.91 12.12
N LYS A 27 -3.20 -10.20 12.23
CA LYS A 27 -2.64 -11.24 11.36
C LYS A 27 -2.99 -10.83 9.94
N GLN A 28 -2.05 -10.13 9.31
CA GLN A 28 -2.11 -9.79 7.90
C GLN A 28 -2.16 -11.12 7.16
N GLU A 29 -3.33 -11.47 6.63
CA GLU A 29 -3.50 -12.66 5.82
C GLU A 29 -2.62 -12.49 4.59
N LYS A 30 -1.48 -13.19 4.57
CA LYS A 30 -0.49 -13.07 3.52
C LYS A 30 -1.08 -13.65 2.23
N VAL A 31 -1.61 -12.78 1.38
CA VAL A 31 -2.10 -13.14 0.05
C VAL A 31 -0.98 -13.89 -0.70
N ALA A 32 -1.29 -15.09 -1.18
CA ALA A 32 -0.35 -15.90 -1.93
C ALA A 32 -0.40 -15.50 -3.41
N TYR A 33 0.62 -14.76 -3.88
CA TYR A 33 0.77 -14.39 -5.28
C TYR A 33 1.41 -15.51 -6.10
N LYS A 34 0.97 -15.67 -7.36
CA LYS A 34 1.48 -16.69 -8.27
C LYS A 34 2.96 -16.47 -8.66
N TYR A 35 3.35 -15.21 -8.80
CA TYR A 35 4.69 -14.78 -9.18
C TYR A 35 5.27 -13.86 -8.11
N THR A 36 6.60 -13.78 -8.04
CA THR A 36 7.25 -12.74 -7.24
C THR A 36 7.09 -11.38 -7.91
N THR A 37 7.23 -10.30 -7.15
CA THR A 37 7.25 -8.92 -7.66
C THR A 37 8.23 -8.74 -8.83
N VAL A 38 9.44 -9.29 -8.68
CA VAL A 38 10.48 -9.23 -9.72
C VAL A 38 10.01 -9.94 -10.99
N GLN A 39 9.45 -11.15 -10.87
CA GLN A 39 8.93 -11.90 -12.01
C GLN A 39 7.77 -11.17 -12.70
N VAL A 40 6.85 -10.56 -11.95
CA VAL A 40 5.77 -9.75 -12.53
C VAL A 40 6.35 -8.60 -13.33
N TYR A 41 7.28 -7.83 -12.75
CA TYR A 41 7.85 -6.69 -13.43
C TYR A 41 8.57 -7.10 -14.72
N GLU A 42 9.43 -8.11 -14.64
CA GLU A 42 10.21 -8.61 -15.78
C GLU A 42 9.34 -9.15 -16.92
N GLN A 43 8.25 -9.86 -16.59
CA GLN A 43 7.44 -10.56 -17.59
C GLN A 43 6.28 -9.71 -18.12
N ALA A 44 5.79 -8.74 -17.35
CA ALA A 44 4.57 -7.99 -17.68
C ALA A 44 4.79 -6.48 -17.85
N CYS A 45 5.71 -5.87 -17.11
CA CYS A 45 5.82 -4.41 -17.00
C CYS A 45 6.94 -3.84 -17.90
N ILE A 46 8.10 -4.50 -17.96
CA ILE A 46 9.31 -4.02 -18.67
C ILE A 46 9.02 -3.66 -20.13
N LYS A 47 8.16 -4.42 -20.82
CA LYS A 47 7.86 -4.21 -22.24
C LYS A 47 7.33 -2.80 -22.55
N CYS A 48 6.64 -2.18 -21.60
CA CYS A 48 6.06 -0.85 -21.75
C CYS A 48 6.83 0.21 -20.94
N HIS A 49 7.18 -0.10 -19.70
CA HIS A 49 7.77 0.86 -18.76
C HIS A 49 9.30 0.86 -18.74
N GLY A 50 9.95 -0.02 -19.50
CA GLY A 50 11.41 -0.09 -19.60
C GLY A 50 12.06 -0.93 -18.50
N LYS A 51 13.37 -1.15 -18.64
CA LYS A 51 14.11 -2.06 -17.74
C LYS A 51 14.26 -1.49 -16.33
N HIS A 52 14.35 -0.17 -16.23
CA HIS A 52 14.56 0.59 -14.99
C HIS A 52 13.33 1.42 -14.60
N GLY A 53 12.21 1.24 -15.30
CA GLY A 53 10.97 1.99 -15.07
C GLY A 53 11.02 3.38 -15.69
N GLU A 54 11.91 3.62 -16.66
CA GLU A 54 12.14 4.91 -17.30
C GLU A 54 10.97 5.42 -18.17
N GLY A 55 9.99 4.56 -18.45
CA GLY A 55 8.85 4.87 -19.30
C GLY A 55 9.24 5.03 -20.77
N ASN A 56 8.30 5.53 -21.58
CA ASN A 56 8.54 5.83 -22.98
C ASN A 56 7.65 7.00 -23.44
N PRO A 57 8.21 8.23 -23.56
CA PRO A 57 7.44 9.41 -23.98
C PRO A 57 6.82 9.29 -25.37
N GLU A 58 7.52 8.66 -26.33
CA GLU A 58 7.00 8.47 -27.70
C GLU A 58 5.73 7.60 -27.72
N LYS A 59 5.62 6.66 -26.77
CA LYS A 59 4.47 5.78 -26.60
C LYS A 59 3.48 6.26 -25.54
N LYS A 60 3.72 7.44 -24.96
CA LYS A 60 2.95 7.98 -23.83
C LYS A 60 2.87 7.01 -22.64
N THR A 61 3.92 6.20 -22.44
CA THR A 61 4.02 5.35 -21.26
C THR A 61 4.73 6.13 -20.15
N PRO A 62 4.11 6.33 -18.98
CA PRO A 62 4.74 7.06 -17.88
C PRO A 62 5.93 6.30 -17.31
N ALA A 63 6.88 7.05 -16.75
CA ALA A 63 7.90 6.51 -15.89
C ALA A 63 7.27 5.96 -14.60
N LEU A 64 7.89 4.93 -14.03
CA LEU A 64 7.56 4.33 -12.75
C LEU A 64 8.65 4.57 -11.70
N ASN A 65 9.73 5.26 -12.08
CA ASN A 65 10.93 5.45 -11.27
C ASN A 65 11.15 6.91 -10.82
N ASP A 66 10.15 7.76 -10.98
CA ASP A 66 10.17 9.19 -10.67
C ASP A 66 9.35 9.59 -9.42
N ARG A 67 8.81 8.59 -8.71
CA ARG A 67 8.00 8.76 -7.49
C ARG A 67 8.65 8.13 -6.26
N THR A 68 8.28 8.61 -5.08
CA THR A 68 8.60 7.92 -3.82
C THR A 68 7.84 6.59 -3.72
N PRO A 69 8.30 5.63 -2.90
CA PRO A 69 7.56 4.37 -2.68
C PRO A 69 6.10 4.61 -2.25
N ALA A 70 5.86 5.59 -1.38
CA ALA A 70 4.51 5.88 -0.89
C ALA A 70 3.58 6.43 -1.98
N GLU A 71 4.07 7.35 -2.81
CA GLU A 71 3.32 7.85 -3.97
C GLU A 71 3.08 6.74 -4.99
N MET A 72 4.10 5.93 -5.28
CA MET A 72 3.98 4.80 -6.20
C MET A 72 3.00 3.74 -5.69
N ALA A 73 2.98 3.45 -4.39
CA ALA A 73 1.99 2.55 -3.80
C ALA A 73 0.55 3.07 -4.01
N GLN A 74 0.34 4.38 -3.88
CA GLN A 74 -0.95 5.00 -4.17
C GLN A 74 -1.32 4.86 -5.66
N ASP A 75 -0.39 5.17 -6.58
CA ASP A 75 -0.59 5.00 -8.03
C ASP A 75 -0.95 3.55 -8.40
N LEU A 76 -0.22 2.58 -7.85
CA LEU A 76 -0.44 1.15 -8.08
C LEU A 76 -1.78 0.69 -7.48
N TYR A 77 -2.16 1.22 -6.32
CA TYR A 77 -3.46 0.95 -5.71
C TYR A 77 -4.60 1.45 -6.60
N ASP A 78 -4.50 2.67 -7.12
CA ASP A 78 -5.52 3.26 -7.98
C ASP A 78 -5.67 2.46 -9.28
N VAL A 79 -4.56 2.15 -9.94
CA VAL A 79 -4.51 1.32 -11.16
C VAL A 79 -5.06 -0.09 -10.93
N LYS A 80 -4.78 -0.70 -9.78
CA LYS A 80 -5.22 -2.06 -9.46
C LYS A 80 -6.71 -2.13 -9.12
N ASN A 81 -7.25 -1.09 -8.47
CA ASN A 81 -8.60 -1.08 -7.90
C ASN A 81 -9.61 -0.21 -8.65
N GLY A 82 -9.22 0.43 -9.77
CA GLY A 82 -10.16 1.18 -10.60
C GLY A 82 -10.46 2.58 -10.07
N GLY A 83 -9.47 3.26 -9.48
CA GLY A 83 -9.45 4.73 -9.43
C GLY A 83 -10.58 5.44 -8.67
N THR A 84 -11.09 4.88 -7.58
CA THR A 84 -12.25 5.44 -6.85
C THR A 84 -11.98 5.80 -5.39
N GLY A 85 -10.71 5.83 -4.94
CA GLY A 85 -10.36 6.28 -3.61
C GLY A 85 -10.34 7.81 -3.48
N PHE A 86 -10.73 8.34 -2.30
CA PHE A 86 -10.55 9.75 -1.88
C PHE A 86 -9.07 10.24 -1.86
N GLY A 87 -8.15 9.50 -2.48
CA GLY A 87 -6.71 9.76 -2.54
C GLY A 87 -6.08 9.49 -3.91
N GLY A 88 -6.89 9.43 -4.97
CA GLY A 88 -6.41 9.21 -6.34
C GLY A 88 -5.28 10.19 -6.69
N SER A 89 -4.18 9.71 -7.29
CA SER A 89 -3.00 10.54 -7.60
C SER A 89 -3.22 11.66 -8.64
N GLY A 90 -4.47 11.85 -9.08
CA GLY A 90 -4.86 12.84 -10.08
C GLY A 90 -4.42 12.47 -11.49
N THR A 91 -4.09 11.20 -11.74
CA THR A 91 -3.60 10.71 -13.04
C THR A 91 -4.71 10.04 -13.85
N ASP A 92 -4.73 10.28 -15.17
CA ASP A 92 -5.61 9.59 -16.12
C ASP A 92 -5.10 8.14 -16.33
N HIS A 93 -5.43 7.24 -15.40
CA HIS A 93 -4.93 5.87 -15.37
C HIS A 93 -5.82 4.85 -16.12
N GLU A 94 -6.88 5.27 -16.82
CA GLU A 94 -7.87 4.38 -17.48
C GLU A 94 -7.23 3.26 -18.33
N ILE A 95 -6.22 3.61 -19.14
CA ILE A 95 -5.51 2.64 -19.99
C ILE A 95 -4.79 1.60 -19.13
N MET A 96 -4.14 2.06 -18.05
CA MET A 96 -3.37 1.18 -17.20
C MET A 96 -4.26 0.35 -16.29
N GLU A 97 -5.40 0.87 -15.80
CA GLU A 97 -6.40 0.08 -15.08
C GLU A 97 -6.90 -1.11 -15.91
N HIS A 98 -7.28 -0.85 -17.17
CA HIS A 98 -7.71 -1.90 -18.09
C HIS A 98 -6.63 -2.94 -18.34
N ASN A 99 -5.38 -2.48 -18.54
CA ASN A 99 -4.24 -3.38 -18.72
C ASN A 99 -3.94 -4.16 -17.44
N MET A 100 -4.03 -3.52 -16.28
CA MET A 100 -3.78 -4.13 -14.98
C MET A 100 -4.79 -5.25 -14.71
N LYS A 101 -6.08 -5.00 -14.98
CA LYS A 101 -7.11 -6.04 -14.90
C LYS A 101 -6.76 -7.25 -15.75
N LYS A 102 -6.32 -7.03 -17.00
CA LYS A 102 -5.90 -8.13 -17.90
C LYS A 102 -4.63 -8.85 -17.41
N LEU A 103 -3.72 -8.16 -16.74
CA LEU A 103 -2.52 -8.76 -16.15
C LEU A 103 -2.89 -9.63 -14.95
N ILE A 104 -3.76 -9.14 -14.07
CA ILE A 104 -4.30 -9.88 -12.93
C ILE A 104 -5.06 -11.12 -13.40
N ASP A 105 -5.91 -11.01 -14.42
CA ASP A 105 -6.63 -12.16 -15.01
C ASP A 105 -5.67 -13.24 -15.59
N LYS A 106 -4.45 -12.85 -15.96
CA LYS A 106 -3.38 -13.78 -16.40
C LYS A 106 -2.53 -14.32 -15.25
N GLY A 107 -2.80 -13.89 -14.02
CA GLY A 107 -2.10 -14.28 -12.81
C GLY A 107 -0.87 -13.44 -12.47
N TYR A 108 -0.67 -12.29 -13.13
CA TYR A 108 0.38 -11.33 -12.79
C TYR A 108 -0.05 -10.36 -11.68
N ASP A 109 -0.82 -10.86 -10.72
CA ASP A 109 -1.13 -10.07 -9.53
C ASP A 109 0.10 -9.99 -8.59
N TYR A 110 0.18 -8.91 -7.82
CA TYR A 110 1.30 -8.62 -6.93
C TYR A 110 0.87 -7.79 -5.71
N ASP A 111 1.74 -7.79 -4.71
CA ASP A 111 1.65 -6.92 -3.54
C ASP A 111 2.11 -5.50 -3.88
N ILE A 112 1.26 -4.52 -3.57
CA ILE A 112 1.45 -3.10 -3.96
C ILE A 112 2.72 -2.54 -3.32
N ASP A 113 2.88 -2.70 -2.01
CA ASP A 113 4.01 -2.15 -1.26
C ASP A 113 5.32 -2.78 -1.74
N SER A 114 5.33 -4.11 -1.93
CA SER A 114 6.49 -4.82 -2.47
C SER A 114 6.89 -4.34 -3.87
N MET A 115 5.91 -4.03 -4.74
CA MET A 115 6.19 -3.49 -6.08
C MET A 115 6.70 -2.05 -6.03
N ALA A 116 6.12 -1.19 -5.19
CA ALA A 116 6.58 0.17 -5.02
C ALA A 116 8.03 0.24 -4.50
N GLU A 117 8.38 -0.60 -3.52
CA GLU A 117 9.74 -0.72 -3.01
C GLU A 117 10.71 -1.24 -4.08
N PHE A 118 10.28 -2.23 -4.86
CA PHE A 118 11.08 -2.75 -5.97
C PHE A 118 11.36 -1.68 -7.03
N LEU A 119 10.37 -0.87 -7.40
CA LEU A 119 10.53 0.25 -8.33
C LEU A 119 11.50 1.31 -7.79
N SER A 120 11.43 1.63 -6.50
CA SER A 120 12.39 2.53 -5.86
C SER A 120 13.81 1.96 -5.86
N TYR A 121 13.96 0.65 -5.65
CA TYR A 121 15.24 -0.02 -5.79
C TYR A 121 15.78 0.07 -7.22
N LEU A 122 14.95 -0.17 -8.25
CA LEU A 122 15.35 -0.05 -9.65
C LEU A 122 15.82 1.38 -9.99
N ALA A 123 15.09 2.40 -9.52
CA ALA A 123 15.41 3.80 -9.74
C ALA A 123 16.80 4.22 -9.21
N LYS A 124 17.21 3.62 -8.09
CA LYS A 124 18.50 3.90 -7.43
C LYS A 124 19.68 3.15 -8.04
N ASN A 125 19.44 2.13 -8.86
CA ASN A 125 20.45 1.23 -9.41
C ASN A 125 20.43 1.19 -10.95
N GLN A 126 20.04 2.30 -11.59
CA GLN A 126 20.06 2.50 -13.04
C GLN A 126 21.42 2.98 -13.54
#